data_AF-A0A951BKV6-F1
#
_entry.id   AF-A0A951BKV6-F1
#
_cell.length_a   1.000
_cell.length_b   1.000
_cell.length_c   1.000
_cell.angle_alpha   90.00
_cell.angle_beta   90.00
_cell.angle_gamma   90.00
#
_symmetry.space_group_name_H-M   'P 1'
#
loop_
_entity.id
_entity.type
_entity.pdbx_description
1 polymer ?
#
loop_
_entity_poly.entity_id
_entity_poly.type
_entity_poly.pdbx_seq_one_letter_code
_entity_poly.pdbx_strand_id
1 'polypeptide(L)'
;MTRQARLCSVGLATGRVAIGVVALLRPVLVARPWIGSAHASAPAGVVLGRALGGRDVALGAGALLAAWCGNERALRGWTLAGAFCDVVDAVATVTSWRDLPAWGRLAVLSAAGGGAVLGGSTVLRAACG
;
A
#
# COMPACT_ATOMS: atom_id res chain seq x y z
N MET A 1 -5.84 1.27 20.92
CA MET A 1 -4.41 1.11 20.56
C MET A 1 -3.58 2.04 21.43
N THR A 2 -2.27 1.81 21.54
CA THR A 2 -1.39 2.86 22.09
C THR A 2 -1.41 4.09 21.16
N ARG A 3 -1.18 5.29 21.72
CA ARG A 3 -1.19 6.55 20.95
C ARG A 3 -0.24 6.50 19.76
N GLN A 4 0.94 5.91 19.93
CA GLN A 4 1.92 5.78 18.87
C GLN A 4 1.47 4.82 17.76
N ALA A 5 0.90 3.66 18.10
CA ALA A 5 0.38 2.72 17.10
C ALA A 5 -0.79 3.32 16.30
N ARG A 6 -1.62 4.13 16.96
CA ARG A 6 -2.69 4.88 16.28
C ARG A 6 -2.11 5.90 15.28
N LEU A 7 -1.11 6.69 15.69
CA LEU A 7 -0.46 7.66 14.81
C LEU A 7 0.21 6.98 13.60
N CYS A 8 0.89 5.85 13.81
CA CYS A 8 1.49 5.07 12.72
C CYS A 8 0.41 4.56 11.74
N SER A 9 -0.70 4.03 12.26
CA SER A 9 -1.82 3.55 11.41
C SER A 9 -2.44 4.67 10.59
N VAL A 10 -2.68 5.83 11.19
CA VAL A 10 -3.18 7.01 10.49
C VAL A 10 -2.18 7.50 9.44
N GLY A 11 -0.88 7.53 9.77
CA GLY A 11 0.17 7.93 8.82
C GLY A 11 0.23 7.01 7.59
N LEU A 12 0.21 5.69 7.81
CA LEU A 12 0.16 4.70 6.73
C LEU A 12 -1.10 4.86 5.87
N ALA A 13 -2.26 5.06 6.51
CA ALA A 13 -3.53 5.25 5.83
C ALA A 13 -3.53 6.51 4.95
N THR A 14 -3.05 7.64 5.48
CA THR A 14 -2.90 8.89 4.72
C THR A 14 -1.96 8.72 3.53
N GLY A 15 -0.81 8.07 3.74
CA GLY A 15 0.15 7.79 2.67
C GLY A 15 -0.48 6.96 1.55
N ARG A 16 -1.25 5.92 1.89
CA ARG A 16 -1.99 5.12 0.91
C ARG A 16 -3.01 5.92 0.14
N VAL A 17 -3.82 6.75 0.81
CA VAL A 17 -4.79 7.61 0.11
C VAL A 17 -4.06 8.54 -0.86
N ALA A 18 -2.96 9.16 -0.44
CA ALA A 18 -2.20 10.06 -1.30
C ALA A 18 -1.63 9.34 -2.53
N ILE A 19 -0.96 8.19 -2.33
CA ILE A 19 -0.44 7.36 -3.43
C ILE A 19 -1.58 6.88 -4.33
N GLY A 20 -2.68 6.44 -3.74
CA GLY A 20 -3.84 5.92 -4.46
C GLY A 20 -4.52 6.98 -5.33
N VAL A 21 -4.69 8.20 -4.81
CA VAL A 21 -5.20 9.35 -5.58
C VAL A 21 -4.26 9.68 -6.74
N VAL A 22 -2.94 9.71 -6.50
CA VAL A 22 -1.95 9.90 -7.57
C VAL A 22 -2.05 8.79 -8.61
N ALA A 23 -2.22 7.53 -8.21
CA ALA A 23 -2.37 6.39 -9.11
C ALA A 23 -3.67 6.46 -9.93
N LEU A 24 -4.76 7.00 -9.39
CA LEU A 24 -6.01 7.20 -10.13
C LEU A 24 -5.88 8.32 -11.19
N LEU A 25 -5.25 9.44 -10.80
CA LEU A 25 -5.08 10.62 -11.67
C LEU A 25 -3.95 10.44 -12.69
N ARG A 26 -2.87 9.77 -12.29
CA ARG A 26 -1.62 9.58 -13.05
C ARG A 26 -1.16 8.11 -13.01
N PRO A 27 -1.98 7.17 -13.51
CA PRO A 27 -1.74 5.73 -13.36
C PRO A 27 -0.40 5.25 -13.91
N VAL A 28 0.07 5.85 -15.01
CA VAL A 28 1.36 5.51 -15.63
C VAL A 28 2.53 5.78 -14.68
N LEU A 29 2.46 6.83 -13.85
CA LEU A 29 3.55 7.16 -12.91
C LEU A 29 3.73 6.06 -11.85
N VAL A 30 2.63 5.43 -11.42
CA VAL A 30 2.64 4.41 -10.39
C VAL A 30 2.87 3.01 -10.96
N ALA A 31 2.35 2.73 -12.16
CA ALA A 31 2.59 1.45 -12.82
C ALA A 31 4.03 1.32 -13.38
N ARG A 32 4.63 2.42 -13.85
CA ARG A 32 5.94 2.41 -14.52
C ARG A 32 7.08 1.78 -13.72
N PRO A 33 7.26 2.06 -12.40
CA PRO A 33 8.25 1.36 -11.60
C PRO A 33 8.03 -0.15 -11.55
N TRP A 34 6.79 -0.63 -11.64
CA TRP A 34 6.50 -2.05 -11.51
C TRP A 34 6.65 -2.78 -12.83
N ILE A 35 6.02 -2.31 -13.91
CA ILE A 35 5.93 -3.04 -15.19
C ILE A 35 6.76 -2.42 -16.33
N GLY A 36 7.50 -1.34 -16.05
CA GLY A 36 8.30 -0.62 -17.03
C GLY A 36 7.50 0.39 -17.87
N SER A 37 8.20 1.30 -18.55
CA SER A 37 7.58 2.43 -19.28
C SER A 37 6.69 1.99 -20.44
N ALA A 38 7.13 0.99 -21.22
CA ALA A 38 6.38 0.50 -22.38
C ALA A 38 5.02 -0.09 -21.97
N HIS A 39 5.00 -0.96 -20.95
CA HIS A 39 3.76 -1.60 -20.48
C HIS A 39 2.89 -0.65 -19.65
N ALA A 40 3.47 0.28 -18.90
CA ALA A 40 2.72 1.22 -18.07
C ALA A 40 1.84 2.18 -18.87
N SER A 41 2.27 2.56 -20.08
CA SER A 41 1.50 3.42 -20.97
C SER A 41 0.44 2.66 -21.79
N ALA A 42 0.52 1.32 -21.84
CA ALA A 42 -0.47 0.51 -22.53
C ALA A 42 -1.79 0.46 -21.73
N PRO A 43 -2.94 0.16 -22.36
CA PRO A 43 -4.23 0.11 -21.67
C PRO A 43 -4.24 -0.77 -20.43
N ALA A 44 -3.58 -1.94 -20.48
CA ALA A 44 -3.46 -2.84 -19.34
C ALA A 44 -2.69 -2.22 -18.16
N GLY A 45 -1.59 -1.50 -18.44
CA GLY A 45 -0.82 -0.79 -17.41
C GLY A 45 -1.59 0.38 -16.78
N VAL A 46 -2.41 1.07 -17.57
CA VAL A 46 -3.30 2.12 -17.06
C VAL A 46 -4.38 1.54 -16.15
N VAL A 47 -5.00 0.43 -16.54
CA VAL A 47 -5.99 -0.28 -15.72
C VAL A 47 -5.34 -0.78 -14.43
N LEU A 48 -4.16 -1.39 -14.51
CA LEU A 48 -3.39 -1.83 -13.35
C LEU A 48 -3.13 -0.66 -12.39
N GLY A 49 -2.58 0.46 -12.89
CA GLY A 49 -2.31 1.63 -12.06
C GLY A 49 -3.55 2.17 -11.35
N ARG A 50 -4.69 2.26 -12.05
CA ARG A 50 -5.96 2.70 -11.45
C ARG A 50 -6.51 1.71 -10.44
N ALA A 51 -6.41 0.41 -10.72
CA ALA A 51 -6.90 -0.64 -9.81
C ALA A 51 -6.12 -0.65 -8.50
N LEU A 52 -4.78 -0.57 -8.57
CA LEU A 52 -3.92 -0.41 -7.40
C LEU A 52 -4.25 0.87 -6.64
N GLY A 53 -4.45 1.97 -7.38
CA GLY A 53 -4.82 3.24 -6.79
C GLY A 53 -6.14 3.19 -6.03
N GLY A 54 -7.18 2.63 -6.66
CA GLY A 54 -8.49 2.45 -6.03
C GLY A 54 -8.41 1.58 -4.78
N ARG A 55 -7.62 0.50 -4.81
CA ARG A 55 -7.36 -0.37 -3.65
C ARG A 55 -6.73 0.42 -2.49
N ASP A 56 -5.69 1.21 -2.76
CA ASP A 56 -5.01 1.98 -1.71
C ASP A 56 -5.88 3.10 -1.14
N VAL A 57 -6.69 3.77 -1.99
CA VAL A 57 -7.68 4.73 -1.51
C VAL A 57 -8.71 4.03 -0.61
N ALA A 58 -9.25 2.88 -1.00
CA ALA A 58 -10.25 2.16 -0.20
C ALA A 58 -9.69 1.73 1.17
N LEU A 59 -8.50 1.11 1.19
CA LEU A 59 -7.84 0.67 2.43
C LEU A 59 -7.51 1.85 3.35
N GLY A 60 -6.95 2.92 2.78
CA GLY A 60 -6.59 4.11 3.53
C GLY A 60 -7.80 4.87 4.06
N ALA A 61 -8.84 5.06 3.23
CA ALA A 61 -10.09 5.71 3.64
C ALA A 61 -10.80 4.91 4.73
N GLY A 62 -10.85 3.58 4.63
CA GLY A 62 -11.41 2.71 5.66
C GLY A 62 -10.69 2.86 7.00
N ALA A 63 -9.36 2.90 7.00
CA ALA A 63 -8.56 3.15 8.19
C ALA A 63 -8.79 4.55 8.78
N LEU A 64 -8.78 5.60 7.94
CA LEU A 64 -8.99 6.98 8.39
C LEU A 64 -10.39 7.19 8.97
N LEU A 65 -11.42 6.61 8.33
CA LEU A 65 -12.78 6.65 8.83
C LEU A 65 -12.89 5.94 10.19
N ALA A 66 -12.28 4.76 10.32
CA ALA A 66 -12.23 4.04 11.59
C ALA A 66 -11.52 4.84 12.69
N ALA A 67 -10.42 5.50 12.36
CA ALA A 67 -9.70 6.37 13.30
C ALA A 67 -10.56 7.57 13.72
N TRP A 68 -11.25 8.22 12.77
CA TRP A 68 -12.10 9.38 13.01
C TRP A 68 -13.30 9.03 13.89
N CYS A 69 -13.94 7.88 13.66
CA CYS A 69 -15.03 7.37 14.50
C CYS A 69 -14.57 6.77 15.84
N GLY A 70 -13.26 6.77 16.14
CA GLY A 70 -12.72 6.16 17.36
C GLY A 70 -12.81 4.62 17.42
N ASN A 71 -13.02 3.95 16.28
CA ASN A 71 -13.13 2.50 16.21
C ASN A 71 -11.76 1.84 16.05
N GLU A 72 -11.10 1.62 17.19
CA GLU A 72 -9.74 1.06 17.26
C GLU A 72 -9.65 -0.36 16.69
N ARG A 73 -10.71 -1.19 16.81
CA ARG A 73 -10.73 -2.54 16.23
C ARG A 73 -10.75 -2.48 14.70
N ALA A 74 -11.61 -1.63 14.13
CA ALA A 74 -11.67 -1.43 12.68
C ALA A 74 -10.36 -0.81 12.15
N LEU A 75 -9.78 0.16 12.87
CA LEU A 75 -8.49 0.75 12.50
C LEU A 75 -7.40 -0.31 12.40
N ARG A 76 -7.27 -1.19 13.42
CA ARG A 76 -6.34 -2.33 13.36
C ARG A 76 -6.61 -3.25 12.17
N GLY A 77 -7.89 -3.56 11.91
CA GLY A 77 -8.30 -4.41 10.79
C GLY A 77 -7.88 -3.85 9.43
N TRP A 78 -8.13 -2.57 9.18
CA TRP A 78 -7.72 -1.90 7.94
C TRP A 78 -6.20 -1.77 7.82
N THR A 79 -5.49 -1.50 8.91
CA THR A 79 -4.01 -1.49 8.93
C THR A 79 -3.44 -2.86 8.57
N LEU A 80 -4.00 -3.95 9.12
CA LEU A 80 -3.61 -5.33 8.76
C LEU A 80 -3.90 -5.65 7.30
N ALA A 81 -5.08 -5.29 6.80
CA ALA A 81 -5.44 -5.51 5.40
C ALA A 81 -4.47 -4.80 4.45
N GLY A 82 -4.07 -3.56 4.78
CA GLY A 82 -3.02 -2.84 4.05
C GLY A 82 -1.68 -3.57 4.09
N ALA A 83 -1.20 -3.94 5.28
CA ALA A 83 0.06 -4.68 5.42
C ALA A 83 0.05 -6.00 4.63
N PHE A 84 -1.10 -6.69 4.59
CA PHE A 84 -1.28 -7.90 3.79
C PHE A 84 -1.15 -7.61 2.28
N CYS A 85 -1.79 -6.55 1.77
CA CYS A 85 -1.62 -6.14 0.38
C CYS A 85 -0.15 -5.84 0.03
N ASP A 86 0.59 -5.22 0.95
CA ASP A 86 2.02 -4.96 0.73
C ASP A 86 2.83 -6.26 0.66
N VAL A 87 2.52 -7.25 1.50
CA VAL A 87 3.15 -8.58 1.41
C VAL A 87 2.85 -9.21 0.04
N VAL A 88 1.59 -9.14 -0.42
CA VAL A 88 1.21 -9.66 -1.75
C VAL A 88 2.00 -8.97 -2.86
N ASP A 89 2.13 -7.65 -2.81
CA ASP A 89 2.88 -6.88 -3.82
C ASP A 89 4.39 -7.23 -3.78
N ALA A 90 4.96 -7.43 -2.59
CA ALA A 90 6.34 -7.88 -2.43
C ALA A 90 6.55 -9.29 -2.99
N VAL A 91 5.64 -10.23 -2.69
CA VAL A 91 5.67 -11.59 -3.25
C VAL A 91 5.57 -11.56 -4.76
N ALA A 92 4.61 -10.82 -5.32
CA ALA A 92 4.44 -10.68 -6.77
C ALA A 92 5.71 -10.10 -7.45
N THR A 93 6.38 -9.17 -6.77
CA THR A 93 7.64 -8.58 -7.24
C THR A 93 8.79 -9.61 -7.21
N VAL A 94 8.88 -10.42 -6.16
CA VAL A 94 9.91 -11.47 -6.02
C VAL A 94 9.67 -12.61 -7.00
N THR A 95 8.43 -13.06 -7.18
CA THR A 95 8.11 -14.15 -8.11
C THR A 95 8.35 -13.77 -9.56
N SER A 96 8.25 -12.48 -9.89
CA SER A 96 8.46 -11.95 -11.24
C SER A 96 9.83 -11.28 -11.41
N TRP A 97 10.76 -11.47 -10.46
CA TRP A 97 11.97 -10.64 -10.29
C TRP A 97 12.83 -10.44 -11.55
N ARG A 98 12.89 -11.45 -12.42
CA ARG A 98 13.70 -11.42 -13.65
C ARG A 98 13.03 -10.68 -14.81
N ASP A 99 11.70 -10.57 -14.79
CA ASP A 99 10.90 -9.95 -15.85
C ASP A 99 10.64 -8.45 -15.59
N LEU A 100 10.96 -7.98 -14.37
CA LEU A 100 10.73 -6.60 -13.94
C LEU A 100 11.95 -5.69 -14.19
N PRO A 101 11.74 -4.37 -14.35
CA PRO A 101 12.83 -3.41 -14.48
C PRO A 101 13.79 -3.49 -13.28
N ALA A 102 15.11 -3.50 -13.54
CA ALA A 102 16.12 -3.74 -12.50
C ALA A 102 16.08 -2.76 -11.32
N TRP A 103 15.84 -1.47 -11.59
CA TRP A 103 15.63 -0.45 -10.57
C TRP A 103 14.20 -0.44 -10.00
N GLY A 104 13.23 -0.77 -10.85
CA GLY A 104 11.82 -0.81 -10.51
C GLY A 104 11.49 -1.84 -9.45
N ARG A 105 11.99 -3.07 -9.59
CA ARG A 105 11.80 -4.16 -8.62
C ARG A 105 12.36 -3.83 -7.23
N LEU A 106 13.49 -3.10 -7.15
CA LEU A 106 14.05 -2.66 -5.88
C LEU A 106 13.18 -1.59 -5.24
N ALA A 107 12.72 -0.60 -6.02
CA ALA A 107 11.84 0.45 -5.53
C ALA A 107 10.51 -0.12 -5.01
N VAL A 108 9.86 -1.01 -5.78
CA VAL A 108 8.60 -1.65 -5.37
C VAL A 108 8.80 -2.55 -4.16
N LEU A 109 9.84 -3.40 -4.15
CA LEU A 109 10.12 -4.27 -3.00
C LEU A 109 10.43 -3.46 -1.73
N SER A 110 11.10 -2.32 -1.86
CA SER A 110 11.41 -1.46 -0.70
C SER A 110 10.17 -0.79 -0.14
N ALA A 111 9.30 -0.28 -1.01
CA ALA A 111 8.03 0.33 -0.62
C ALA A 111 7.08 -0.71 0.01
N ALA A 112 6.89 -1.85 -0.65
CA ALA A 112 6.02 -2.93 -0.20
C ALA A 112 6.58 -3.60 1.08
N GLY A 113 7.86 -3.96 1.08
CA GLY A 113 8.51 -4.52 2.27
C GLY A 113 8.45 -3.57 3.48
N GLY A 114 8.69 -2.28 3.27
CA GLY A 114 8.59 -1.26 4.32
C GLY A 114 7.16 -1.12 4.86
N GLY A 115 6.16 -1.06 3.98
CA GLY A 115 4.75 -0.99 4.34
C GLY A 115 4.27 -2.21 5.15
N ALA A 116 4.65 -3.42 4.70
CA ALA A 116 4.34 -4.68 5.39
C ALA A 116 4.93 -4.72 6.81
N VAL A 117 6.21 -4.36 6.96
CA VAL A 117 6.89 -4.35 8.26
C VAL A 117 6.29 -3.30 9.19
N LEU A 118 6.07 -2.08 8.71
CA LEU A 118 5.51 -1.00 9.52
C LEU A 118 4.05 -1.31 9.93
N GLY A 119 3.21 -1.76 9.00
CA GLY A 119 1.82 -2.10 9.29
C GLY A 119 1.71 -3.31 10.23
N GLY A 120 2.45 -4.38 9.96
CA GLY A 120 2.48 -5.58 10.80
C GLY A 120 2.99 -5.30 12.22
N SER A 121 4.11 -4.59 12.35
CA SER A 121 4.66 -4.22 13.66
C SER A 121 3.74 -3.29 14.46
N THR A 122 3.05 -2.36 13.79
CA THR A 122 2.08 -1.47 14.42
C THR A 122 0.92 -2.26 15.05
N VAL A 123 0.44 -3.29 14.35
CA VAL A 123 -0.66 -4.11 14.84
C VAL A 123 -0.22 -5.07 15.94
N LEU A 124 0.94 -5.72 15.78
CA LEU A 124 1.51 -6.60 16.82
C LEU A 124 1.70 -5.83 18.14
N ARG A 125 2.28 -4.63 18.10
CA ARG A 125 2.44 -3.76 19.27
C ARG A 125 1.12 -3.33 19.88
N ALA A 126 0.06 -3.24 19.07
CA ALA A 126 -1.26 -2.91 19.55
C ALA A 126 -2.03 -4.12 20.11
N ALA A 127 -1.62 -5.36 19.79
CA ALA A 127 -2.21 -6.59 20.31
C ALA A 127 -1.60 -7.01 21.65
N CYS A 128 -0.31 -6.71 21.86
CA CYS A 128 0.44 -7.07 23.07
C CYS A 128 0.46 -5.99 24.17
N GLY A 129 -0.26 -4.88 24.00
CA GLY A 129 -0.35 -3.78 24.97
C GLY A 129 -1.75 -3.19 25.03
#